data_AF-A0A2V2GGU5-F1
#
_entry.id   AF-A0A2V2GGU5-F1
#
_cell.length_a   1.000
_cell.length_b   1.000
_cell.length_c   1.000
_cell.angle_alpha   90.00
_cell.angle_beta   90.00
_cell.angle_gamma   90.00
#
_symmetry.space_group_name_H-M   'P 1'
#
loop_
_entity.id
_entity.type
_entity.pdbx_description
1 polymer ?
#
loop_
_entity_poly.entity_id
_entity_poly.type
_entity_poly.pdbx_seq_one_letter_code
_entity_poly.pdbx_strand_id
1 'polypeptide(L)' 'MKAKAGDVYTVYNKYLECYTACQVVYIAPPDTVSEQPSAVLLSLDWVGDAPLTMEELPHLRPLYKDFMYWP' A
#
# COMPACT_ATOMS: atom_id res chain seq x y z
N MET A 1 -2.86 1.59 16.89
CA MET A 1 -2.56 0.23 16.39
C MET A 1 -1.12 0.20 15.90
N LYS A 2 -0.38 -0.91 16.08
CA LYS A 2 0.96 -1.07 15.48
C LYS A 2 0.82 -1.91 14.22
N ALA A 3 1.25 -1.37 13.08
CA ALA A 3 1.23 -2.08 11.80
C ALA A 3 2.19 -3.28 11.83
N LYS A 4 1.81 -4.35 11.12
CA LYS A 4 2.57 -5.59 10.99
C LYS A 4 2.68 -5.98 9.53
N ALA A 5 3.71 -6.77 9.21
CA ALA A 5 3.82 -7.40 7.90
C ALA A 5 2.57 -8.24 7.62
N GLY A 6 2.00 -8.08 6.43
CA GLY A 6 0.75 -8.69 6.01
C GLY A 6 -0.48 -7.79 6.13
N ASP A 7 -0.45 -6.76 6.98
CA ASP A 7 -1.57 -5.84 7.15
C ASP A 7 -1.84 -5.07 5.85
N VAL A 8 -3.11 -4.98 5.46
CA VAL A 8 -3.57 -4.22 4.29
C VAL A 8 -4.23 -2.94 4.75
N TYR A 9 -3.84 -1.82 4.13
CA TYR A 9 -4.37 -0.50 4.41
C TYR A 9 -4.92 0.14 3.15
N THR A 10 -5.93 0.99 3.36
CA THR A 10 -6.43 1.90 2.35
C THR A 10 -5.82 3.28 2.57
N VAL A 11 -5.25 3.86 1.52
CA VAL A 11 -4.63 5.19 1.55
C VAL A 11 -5.27 6.07 0.48
N TYR A 12 -5.75 7.24 0.88
CA TYR A 12 -6.27 8.22 -0.07
C TYR A 12 -5.13 8.84 -0.88
N ASN A 13 -5.18 8.67 -2.20
CA ASN A 13 -4.22 9.25 -3.12
C ASN A 13 -4.76 10.60 -3.62
N LYS A 14 -4.15 11.70 -3.13
CA LYS A 14 -4.56 13.07 -3.50
C LYS A 14 -4.39 13.39 -4.98
N TYR A 15 -3.50 12.72 -5.70
CA TYR A 15 -3.28 12.95 -7.12
C TYR A 15 -4.35 12.27 -8.00
N LEU A 16 -4.85 11.12 -7.55
CA LEU A 16 -5.88 10.36 -8.26
C LEU A 16 -7.29 10.67 -7.76
N GLU A 17 -7.40 11.41 -6.64
CA GLU A 17 -8.66 11.71 -5.94
C GLU A 17 -9.48 10.48 -5.56
N CYS A 18 -8.79 9.36 -5.31
CA CYS A 18 -9.41 8.10 -4.91
C CYS A 18 -8.58 7.37 -3.85
N TYR A 19 -9.19 6.39 -3.21
CA TYR A 19 -8.51 5.46 -2.33
C TYR A 19 -7.74 4.41 -3.13
N THR A 20 -6.58 4.04 -2.62
CA THR A 20 -5.70 2.99 -3.14
C THR A 20 -5.40 1.99 -2.02
N ALA A 21 -5.05 0.76 -2.34
CA ALA A 21 -4.68 -0.25 -1.35
C ALA A 21 -3.17 -0.54 -1.34
N CYS A 22 -2.62 -0.80 -0.16
CA CYS A 22 -1.25 -1.28 0.00
C CYS A 22 -1.14 -2.30 1.13
N GLN A 23 -0.17 -3.20 1.01
CA GLN A 23 0.18 -4.18 2.05
C GLN A 23 1.52 -3.82 2.67
N VAL A 24 1.61 -3.90 4.00
CA VAL A 24 2.89 -3.81 4.69
C VAL A 24 3.69 -5.07 4.43
N VAL A 25 4.85 -4.95 3.79
CA VAL A 25 5.74 -6.10 3.52
C VAL A 25 6.76 -6.30 4.63
N TYR A 26 7.29 -5.22 5.20
CA TYR A 26 8.17 -5.28 6.37
C TYR A 26 8.17 -3.95 7.12
N ILE A 27 8.53 -3.99 8.41
CA ILE A 27 8.79 -2.81 9.21
C ILE A 27 10.31 -2.64 9.31
N ALA A 28 10.85 -1.64 8.62
CA ALA A 28 12.25 -1.28 8.68
C ALA A 28 12.59 -0.76 10.08
N PRO A 29 13.70 -1.20 10.69
CA PRO A 29 14.18 -0.58 11.92
C PRO A 29 14.55 0.89 11.67
N PRO A 30 14.64 1.71 12.73
CA PRO A 30 15.23 3.05 12.65
C PRO A 30 16.62 3.01 12.01
N ASP A 31 16.94 4.03 11.23
CA ASP A 31 18.22 4.19 10.54
C ASP A 31 18.71 5.64 10.64
N THR A 32 19.73 6.01 9.86
CA THR A 32 20.27 7.38 9.86
C THR A 32 19.29 8.43 9.34
N VAL A 33 18.18 8.01 8.71
CA VAL A 33 17.16 8.89 8.11
C VAL A 33 16.00 9.10 9.09
N SER A 34 15.66 8.11 9.92
CA SER A 34 14.55 8.19 10.87
C SER A 34 14.84 7.47 12.18
N GLU A 35 14.61 8.15 13.31
CA GLU A 35 14.63 7.56 14.65
C GLU A 35 13.44 6.60 14.90
N GLN A 36 12.42 6.64 14.04
CA GLN A 36 11.24 5.76 14.12
C GLN A 36 11.28 4.66 13.05
N PRO A 37 10.74 3.47 13.34
CA PRO A 37 10.60 2.40 12.36
C PRO A 37 9.73 2.85 11.18
N SER A 38 10.12 2.48 9.97
CA SER A 38 9.39 2.82 8.74
C SER A 38 8.69 1.61 8.17
N ALA A 39 7.42 1.74 7.77
CA ALA A 39 6.71 0.68 7.08
C ALA A 39 7.07 0.70 5.59
N VAL A 40 7.48 -0.44 5.07
CA VAL A 40 7.63 -0.62 3.62
C VAL A 40 6.36 -1.25 3.08
N LEU A 41 5.84 -0.60 2.04
CA LEU A 41 4.52 -0.86 1.49
C LEU A 41 4.65 -1.42 0.07
N LEU A 42 3.91 -2.49 -0.20
CA LEU A 42 3.63 -2.99 -1.53
C LEU A 42 2.28 -2.43 -1.99
N SER A 43 2.27 -1.67 -3.08
CA SER A 43 1.02 -1.22 -3.70
C SER A 43 0.26 -2.41 -4.29
N LEU A 44 -1.07 -2.39 -4.15
CA LEU A 44 -1.97 -3.42 -4.68
C LEU A 44 -2.78 -2.87 -5.86
N ASP A 45 -3.29 -3.77 -6.70
CA ASP A 45 -4.03 -3.47 -7.93
C ASP A 45 -5.50 -3.05 -7.69
N TRP A 46 -5.72 -2.18 -6.71
CA TRP A 46 -7.06 -1.76 -6.30
C TRP A 46 -7.17 -0.25 -6.11
N VAL A 47 -8.30 0.30 -6.55
CA VAL A 47 -8.71 1.69 -6.35
C VAL A 47 -10.22 1.76 -6.06
N GLY A 48 -10.65 2.78 -5.31
CA GLY A 48 -12.07 2.99 -5.03
C GLY A 48 -12.40 4.39 -4.50
N ASP A 49 -13.67 4.77 -4.58
CA ASP A 49 -14.16 6.06 -4.05
C ASP A 49 -14.43 6.00 -2.53
N ALA A 50 -14.52 4.79 -1.99
CA ALA A 50 -14.65 4.51 -0.56
C ALA A 50 -13.52 3.56 -0.12
N PRO A 51 -13.23 3.44 1.18
CA PRO A 51 -12.25 2.49 1.67
C PRO A 51 -12.59 1.03 1.34
N LEU A 52 -11.55 0.21 1.13
CA LEU A 52 -11.64 -1.21 0.82
C LEU A 52 -12.44 -1.98 1.88
N THR A 53 -13.31 -2.89 1.44
CA THR A 53 -14.08 -3.77 2.35
C THR A 53 -13.43 -5.14 2.54
N MET A 54 -13.89 -5.90 3.54
CA MET A 54 -13.29 -7.20 3.89
C MET A 54 -13.52 -8.27 2.82
N GLU A 55 -14.61 -8.16 2.06
CA GLU A 55 -15.01 -9.06 0.98
C GLU A 55 -14.09 -8.95 -0.24
N GLU A 56 -13.45 -7.80 -0.43
CA GLU A 56 -12.56 -7.52 -1.54
C GLU A 56 -11.14 -8.03 -1.30
N LEU A 57 -10.71 -8.18 -0.03
CA LEU A 57 -9.36 -8.59 0.36
C LEU A 57 -8.82 -9.84 -0.38
N PRO A 58 -9.59 -10.93 -0.56
CA PRO A 58 -9.09 -12.13 -1.24
C PRO A 58 -8.78 -11.93 -2.73
N HIS A 59 -9.29 -10.86 -3.33
CA HIS A 59 -9.18 -10.58 -4.76
C HIS A 59 -8.01 -9.65 -5.10
N LEU A 60 -7.35 -9.08 -4.08
CA LEU A 60 -6.22 -8.17 -4.27
C LEU A 60 -4.99 -8.89 -4.81
N ARG A 61 -4.27 -8.22 -5.72
CA ARG A 61 -3.00 -8.66 -6.27
C ARG A 61 -1.97 -7.53 -6.16
N PRO A 62 -0.67 -7.84 -6.21
CA PRO A 62 0.36 -6.81 -6.32
C PRO A 62 0.12 -5.90 -7.53
N LEU A 63 0.27 -4.59 -7.35
CA LEU A 63 0.16 -3.63 -8.45
C LEU A 63 1.31 -3.88 -9.44
N TYR A 64 0.95 -4.36 -10.63
CA TYR A 64 1.92 -4.52 -11.71
C TYR A 64 2.09 -3.20 -12.46
N LYS A 65 3.31 -2.66 -12.46
CA LYS A 65 3.69 -1.47 -13.24
C LYS A 65 4.66 -1.92 -14.33
N ASP A 66 4.17 -1.95 -15.56
CA ASP A 66 5.02 -2.16 -16.72
C ASP A 66 5.70 -0.84 -17.10
N PHE A 67 7.03 -0.81 -17.06
CA PHE A 67 7.84 0.35 -17.44
C PHE A 67 8.31 0.29 -18.90
N MET A 68 8.00 -0.78 -19.62
CA MET A 68 8.46 -0.98 -21.01
C MET A 68 7.82 -0.01 -22.00
N TYR A 69 6.67 0.57 -21.66
CA TYR A 69 5.88 1.44 -22.54
C TYR A 69 5.70 2.86 -22.01
N TRP A 70 6.47 3.26 -20.99
CA TRP A 70 6.47 4.63 -20.52
C TRP A 70 7.43 5.45 -21.41
N PRO A 71 6.94 6.43 -22.20
CA PRO A 71 7.79 7.27 -23.06
C PRO A 71 8.74 8.17 -22.26
#